data_AF-A0A3C0UTY0-F1
#
_entry.id   AF-A0A3C0UTY0-F1
#
_cell.length_a   1.000
_cell.length_b   1.000
_cell.length_c   1.000
_cell.angle_alpha   90.00
_cell.angle_beta   90.00
_cell.angle_gamma   90.00
#
_symmetry.space_group_name_H-M   'P 1'
#
loop_
_entity.id
_entity.type
_entity.pdbx_description
1 polymer ?
#
loop_
_entity_poly.entity_id
_entity_poly.type
_entity_poly.pdbx_seq_one_letter_code
_entity_poly.pdbx_strand_id
1 'polypeptide(L)' 'MSEIASKVKQIIVDKLGVDAAEVTDEASFTNDLGADSLDTVELIMEFE' A
#
# COMPACT_ATOMS: atom_id res chain seq x y z
N MET A 1 3.96 16.15 5.18
CA MET A 1 4.19 14.75 4.79
C MET A 1 5.05 14.75 3.54
N SER A 2 5.98 13.80 3.39
CA SER A 2 6.80 13.71 2.18
C SER A 2 5.88 13.43 0.97
N GLU A 3 6.12 14.10 -0.16
CA GLU A 3 5.43 13.82 -1.44
C GLU A 3 5.48 12.32 -1.80
N ILE A 4 6.55 11.63 -1.40
CA ILE A 4 6.72 10.19 -1.60
C ILE A 4 5.71 9.41 -0.77
N ALA A 5 5.51 9.77 0.50
CA ALA A 5 4.55 9.07 1.36
C ALA A 5 3.13 9.18 0.83
N SER A 6 2.73 10.36 0.33
CA SER A 6 1.42 10.55 -0.29
C SER A 6 1.24 9.68 -1.54
N LYS A 7 2.26 9.61 -2.41
CA LYS A 7 2.25 8.76 -3.60
C LYS A 7 2.17 7.27 -3.25
N VAL A 8 2.96 6.83 -2.28
CA VAL A 8 2.96 5.44 -1.81
C VAL A 8 1.58 5.06 -1.29
N LYS A 9 0.97 5.88 -0.42
CA LYS A 9 -0.39 5.62 0.07
C LYS A 9 -1.42 5.54 -1.06
N GLN A 10 -1.31 6.43 -2.05
CA GLN A 10 -2.23 6.44 -3.17
C GLN A 10 -2.10 5.18 -4.04
N ILE A 11 -0.88 4.73 -4.32
CA ILE A 11 -0.62 3.48 -5.05
C ILE A 11 -1.21 2.28 -4.30
N ILE A 12 -1.05 2.24 -2.98
CA ILE A 12 -1.56 1.15 -2.13
C ILE A 12 -3.09 1.11 -2.16
N VAL A 13 -3.75 2.26 -2.02
CA VAL A 13 -5.22 2.39 -2.11
C VAL A 13 -5.73 1.94 -3.48
N ASP A 14 -5.09 2.38 -4.56
CA ASP A 14 -5.51 2.06 -5.92
C ASP A 14 -5.26 0.58 -6.29
N LYS A 15 -4.14 -0.01 -5.84
CA LYS A 15 -3.79 -1.41 -6.13
C LYS A 15 -4.55 -2.41 -5.28
N LEU A 16 -4.63 -2.17 -3.97
CA LEU A 16 -5.29 -3.09 -3.03
C LEU A 16 -6.79 -2.84 -2.91
N GLY A 17 -7.29 -1.70 -3.40
CA GLY A 17 -8.71 -1.35 -3.30
C GLY A 17 -9.19 -1.11 -1.86
N VAL A 18 -8.27 -0.69 -0.98
CA VAL A 18 -8.51 -0.42 0.45
C VAL A 18 -8.75 1.07 0.70
N ASP A 19 -9.29 1.44 1.86
CA ASP A 19 -9.49 2.85 2.19
C ASP A 19 -8.14 3.52 2.52
N ALA A 20 -7.96 4.77 2.08
CA ALA A 20 -6.81 5.59 2.48
C ALA A 20 -6.71 5.77 4.01
N ALA A 21 -7.84 5.67 4.71
CA ALA A 21 -7.89 5.69 6.17
C ALA A 21 -7.28 4.43 6.81
N GLU A 22 -7.27 3.30 6.10
CA GLU A 22 -6.67 2.04 6.56
C GLU A 22 -5.16 2.00 6.31
N VAL A 23 -4.66 2.78 5.36
CA VAL A 23 -3.23 2.88 5.03
C VAL A 23 -2.49 3.79 6.03
N THR A 24 -2.25 3.26 7.23
CA THR A 24 -1.39 3.89 8.24
C THR A 24 0.07 3.47 8.07
N ASP A 25 0.99 4.21 8.68
CA ASP A 25 2.43 3.92 8.58
C ASP A 25 2.79 2.65 9.38
N GLU A 26 1.93 2.22 10.31
CA GLU A 26 2.04 0.97 11.07
C GLU A 26 1.24 -0.19 10.48
N ALA A 27 0.43 0.04 9.44
CA ALA A 27 -0.45 -0.97 8.86
C ALA A 27 0.37 -2.10 8.20
N SER A 28 -0.04 -3.34 8.46
CA SER A 28 0.47 -4.51 7.78
C SER A 28 -0.23 -4.70 6.44
N PHE A 29 0.55 -4.74 5.35
CA PHE A 29 0.02 -5.04 4.02
C PHE A 29 -0.80 -6.32 3.97
N THR A 30 -0.35 -7.39 4.64
CA THR A 30 -1.04 -8.69 4.59
C THR A 30 -2.18 -8.80 5.61
N ASN A 31 -1.97 -8.32 6.84
CA ASN A 31 -2.92 -8.55 7.92
C ASN A 31 -4.00 -7.48 8.01
N ASP A 32 -3.66 -6.23 7.70
CA ASP A 32 -4.57 -5.09 7.85
C ASP A 32 -5.15 -4.66 6.49
N LEU A 33 -4.34 -4.69 5.43
CA LEU A 33 -4.77 -4.30 4.07
C LEU A 33 -5.17 -5.51 3.20
N GLY A 34 -5.05 -6.73 3.71
CA GLY A 34 -5.47 -7.95 3.01
C GLY A 34 -4.70 -8.26 1.72
N ALA A 35 -3.54 -7.65 1.51
CA ALA A 35 -2.67 -7.94 0.37
C ALA A 35 -2.15 -9.37 0.43
N ASP A 36 -2.18 -10.06 -0.70
CA ASP A 36 -1.59 -11.39 -0.79
C ASP A 36 -0.07 -11.32 -1.11
N SER A 37 0.56 -12.49 -1.20
CA SER A 37 1.98 -12.60 -1.54
C SER A 37 2.32 -12.13 -2.96
N LEU A 38 1.36 -12.11 -3.89
CA LEU A 38 1.55 -11.58 -5.24
C LEU A 38 1.38 -10.05 -5.25
N ASP A 39 0.36 -9.54 -4.58
CA ASP A 39 0.10 -8.10 -4.46
C ASP A 39 1.29 -7.36 -3.85
N THR A 40 1.89 -7.94 -2.82
CA THR A 40 3.09 -7.38 -2.18
C THR A 40 4.31 -7.36 -3.10
N VAL A 41 4.48 -8.37 -3.95
CA VAL A 41 5.58 -8.41 -4.94
C VAL A 41 5.32 -7.40 -6.06
N GLU A 42 4.09 -7.28 -6.54
CA GLU A 42 3.70 -6.27 -7.53
C GLU A 42 3.93 -4.84 -7.01
N LEU A 43 3.54 -4.56 -5.76
CA LEU A 43 3.77 -3.26 -5.13
C LEU A 43 5.25 -2.91 -5.06
N ILE A 44 6.12 -3.87 -4.71
CA ILE A 44 7.57 -3.66 -4.67
C ILE A 44 8.12 -3.36 -6.06
N MET A 45 7.69 -4.08 -7.09
CA MET A 45 8.12 -3.81 -8.47
C MET A 45 7.70 -2.43 -8.96
N GLU A 46 6.54 -1.92 -8.51
CA GLU A 46 6.07 -0.58 -8.88
C GLU A 46 6.80 0.55 -8.14
N PHE A 47 7.50 0.20 -7.06
CA PHE A 47 8.33 1.13 -6.28
C PHE A 47 9.82 1.07 -6.64
N GLU A 48 10.27 0.07 -7.40
CA GLU A 48 11.63 -0.05 -7.96
C GLU A 48 11.87 0.93 -9.13
#